data_AF-A0A933END9-F1
#
_entry.id   AF-A0A933END9-F1
#
_cell.length_a   1.000
_cell.length_b   1.000
_cell.length_c   1.000
_cell.angle_alpha   90.00
_cell.angle_beta   90.00
_cell.angle_gamma   90.00
#
_symmetry.space_group_name_H-M   'P 1'
#
loop_
_entity.id
_entity.type
_entity.pdbx_description
1 polymer ?
#
loop_
_entity_poly.entity_id
_entity_poly.type
_entity_poly.pdbx_seq_one_letter_code
_entity_poly.pdbx_strand_id
1 'polypeptide(L)'
;MKEQILHLDPHDDYPSARDKIGWVQTDRVLLVWPPQGLPRRFNRPRELLWLPRHAAGLGAKIALVTSDPVVCDHAEALGIPVFDSIDDSHLRPWRSRRVVPPARLPGKGMPAPADSDDAPIVALPRWKWTQHPAVRL
;
A
#
# COMPACT_ATOMS: atom_id res chain seq x y z
N MET A 1 -0.34 -24.97 1.23
CA MET A 1 0.27 -23.88 0.43
C MET A 1 1.71 -23.75 0.90
N LYS A 2 2.69 -23.77 0.00
CA LYS A 2 4.11 -23.55 0.37
C LYS A 2 4.42 -22.06 0.20
N GLU A 3 5.16 -21.52 1.14
CA GLU A 3 5.74 -20.18 1.06
C GLU A 3 7.24 -20.27 1.21
N GLN A 4 7.96 -19.36 0.56
CA GLN A 4 9.40 -19.26 0.64
C GLN A 4 9.78 -18.02 1.44
N ILE A 5 10.54 -18.25 2.51
CA ILE A 5 11.04 -17.21 3.38
C ILE A 5 12.39 -16.75 2.82
N LEU A 6 12.49 -15.46 2.52
CA LEU A 6 13.71 -14.80 2.06
C LEU A 6 14.16 -13.80 3.10
N HIS A 7 15.31 -14.07 3.72
CA HIS A 7 15.95 -13.12 4.62
C HIS A 7 16.79 -12.12 3.83
N LEU A 8 16.52 -10.83 4.05
CA LEU A 8 17.38 -9.77 3.59
C LEU A 8 18.54 -9.57 4.56
N ASP A 9 19.74 -9.49 4.02
CA ASP A 9 20.94 -9.11 4.74
C ASP A 9 21.01 -7.56 4.84
N PRO A 10 21.56 -6.99 5.93
CA PRO A 10 21.84 -5.56 6.01
C PRO A 10 22.65 -4.98 4.84
N HIS A 11 23.41 -5.81 4.12
CA HIS A 11 24.20 -5.45 2.95
C HIS A 11 23.49 -5.75 1.62
N ASP A 12 22.27 -6.28 1.64
CA ASP A 12 21.52 -6.52 0.42
C ASP A 12 21.01 -5.21 -0.18
N ASP A 13 21.25 -5.08 -1.48
CA ASP A 13 20.76 -3.99 -2.31
C ASP A 13 19.48 -4.44 -3.04
N TYR A 14 18.78 -3.50 -3.69
CA TYR A 14 17.63 -3.81 -4.53
C TYR A 14 17.91 -4.91 -5.60
N PRO A 15 19.04 -4.89 -6.35
CA PRO A 15 19.36 -5.96 -7.30
C PRO A 15 19.49 -7.33 -6.62
N SER A 16 20.13 -7.40 -5.46
CA SER A 16 20.28 -8.65 -4.69
C SER A 16 18.93 -9.19 -4.23
N ALA A 17 18.06 -8.32 -3.69
CA ALA A 17 16.71 -8.69 -3.30
C ALA A 17 15.87 -9.17 -4.50
N ARG A 18 15.99 -8.49 -5.64
CA ARG A 18 15.30 -8.87 -6.88
C ARG A 18 15.77 -10.24 -7.39
N ASP A 19 17.07 -10.48 -7.41
CA ASP A 19 17.65 -11.76 -7.85
C ASP A 19 17.20 -12.91 -6.94
N LYS A 20 17.22 -12.69 -5.61
CA LYS A 20 16.68 -13.64 -4.62
C LYS A 20 15.20 -13.95 -4.86
N ILE A 21 14.37 -12.95 -5.17
CA ILE A 21 12.95 -13.14 -5.54
C ILE A 21 12.82 -13.91 -6.85
N GLY A 22 13.69 -13.63 -7.83
CA GLY A 22 13.72 -14.34 -9.11
C GLY A 22 14.04 -15.83 -8.99
N TRP A 23 14.73 -16.24 -7.93
CA TRP A 23 15.00 -17.66 -7.63
C TRP A 23 13.87 -18.34 -6.88
N VAL A 24 12.82 -17.62 -6.49
CA VAL A 24 11.67 -18.22 -5.79
C VAL A 24 10.83 -19.03 -6.78
N GLN A 25 10.60 -20.29 -6.44
CA GLN A 25 9.76 -21.21 -7.22
C GLN A 25 8.34 -21.34 -6.65
N THR A 26 7.91 -20.39 -5.82
CA THR A 26 6.64 -20.48 -5.08
C THR A 26 5.77 -19.24 -5.30
N ASP A 27 4.45 -19.44 -5.18
CA ASP A 27 3.46 -18.37 -5.35
C ASP A 27 3.46 -17.34 -4.20
N ARG A 28 4.21 -17.59 -3.12
CA ARG A 28 4.19 -16.79 -1.89
C ARG A 28 5.61 -16.57 -1.37
N VAL A 29 6.04 -15.33 -1.38
CA VAL A 29 7.36 -14.90 -0.91
C VAL A 29 7.22 -14.07 0.35
N LEU A 30 7.78 -14.54 1.45
CA LEU A 30 7.84 -13.80 2.70
C LEU A 30 9.22 -13.17 2.82
N LEU A 31 9.28 -11.85 2.75
CA LEU A 31 10.53 -11.09 2.80
C LEU A 31 10.78 -10.62 4.23
N VAL A 32 11.80 -11.17 4.87
CA VAL A 32 12.16 -10.84 6.26
C VAL A 32 13.17 -9.70 6.24
N TRP A 33 12.78 -8.58 6.84
CA TRP A 33 13.59 -7.38 6.95
C TRP A 33 14.62 -7.52 8.08
N PRO A 34 15.86 -7.03 7.90
CA PRO A 34 16.85 -7.10 8.96
C PRO A 34 16.45 -6.24 10.16
N PRO A 35 16.81 -6.65 11.39
CA PRO A 35 16.41 -5.95 12.61
C PRO A 35 17.07 -4.57 12.78
N GLN A 36 18.14 -4.27 12.03
CA GLN A 36 18.91 -3.03 12.12
C GLN A 36 18.35 -1.89 11.25
N GLY A 37 17.12 -2.03 10.71
CA GLY A 37 16.47 -1.05 9.84
C GLY A 37 16.70 -1.28 8.35
N LEU A 38 16.31 -0.31 7.49
CA LEU A 38 16.58 -0.35 6.04
C LEU A 38 18.02 -0.77 5.76
N PRO A 39 18.27 -1.79 4.90
CA PRO A 39 19.61 -2.06 4.42
C PRO A 39 20.18 -0.75 3.92
N ARG A 40 21.41 -0.42 4.34
CA ARG A 40 22.01 0.92 4.18
C ARG A 40 22.05 1.41 2.71
N ARG A 41 21.79 0.48 1.79
CA ARG A 41 21.79 0.61 0.33
C ARG A 41 20.41 0.76 -0.29
N PHE A 42 19.32 0.46 0.42
CA PHE A 42 17.97 0.90 0.05
C PHE A 42 17.85 2.40 0.36
N ASN A 43 18.54 3.20 -0.45
CA ASN A 43 18.76 4.62 -0.20
C ASN A 43 17.51 5.47 -0.49
N ARG A 44 16.46 4.85 -1.04
CA ARG A 44 15.20 5.53 -1.38
C ARG A 44 13.98 4.66 -1.02
N PRO A 45 12.94 5.25 -0.41
CA PRO A 45 11.64 4.59 -0.18
C PRO A 45 11.04 3.94 -1.44
N ARG A 46 11.38 4.50 -2.60
CA ARG A 46 10.90 4.07 -3.91
C ARG A 46 11.51 2.75 -4.39
N GLU A 47 12.59 2.25 -3.80
CA GLU A 47 13.18 0.96 -4.19
C GLU A 47 12.41 -0.21 -3.56
N LEU A 48 11.85 -0.02 -2.36
CA LEU A 48 10.92 -0.97 -1.73
C LEU A 48 9.66 -1.19 -2.58
N LEU A 49 9.23 -0.15 -3.31
CA LEU A 49 8.06 -0.16 -4.22
C LEU A 49 8.21 -1.11 -5.41
N TRP A 50 9.43 -1.51 -5.78
CA TRP A 50 9.64 -2.24 -7.03
C TRP A 50 9.57 -3.77 -6.84
N LEU A 51 9.85 -4.26 -5.63
CA LEU A 51 9.81 -5.70 -5.31
C LEU A 51 8.41 -6.32 -5.54
N PRO A 52 7.28 -5.70 -5.13
CA PRO A 52 5.96 -6.24 -5.38
C PRO A 52 5.61 -6.34 -6.86
N ARG A 53 6.05 -5.35 -7.67
CA ARG A 53 5.81 -5.37 -9.12
C ARG A 53 6.60 -6.49 -9.79
N HIS A 54 7.82 -6.73 -9.33
CA HIS A 54 8.64 -7.83 -9.84
C HIS A 54 8.04 -9.19 -9.47
N ALA A 55 7.67 -9.38 -8.19
CA ALA A 55 7.01 -10.60 -7.73
C ALA A 55 5.71 -10.86 -8.49
N ALA A 56 4.88 -9.82 -8.70
CA ALA A 56 3.64 -9.94 -9.47
C ALA A 56 3.89 -10.36 -10.93
N GLY A 57 4.99 -9.89 -11.55
CA GLY A 57 5.40 -10.32 -12.89
C GLY A 57 5.79 -11.80 -12.96
N LEU A 58 6.22 -12.39 -11.84
CA LEU A 58 6.53 -13.82 -11.71
C LEU A 58 5.31 -14.65 -11.29
N GLY A 59 4.14 -14.04 -11.11
CA GLY A 59 2.95 -14.71 -10.58
C GLY A 59 2.98 -14.92 -9.06
N ALA A 60 3.98 -14.41 -8.37
CA ALA A 60 4.15 -14.56 -6.93
C ALA A 60 3.54 -13.37 -6.16
N LYS A 61 3.00 -13.67 -4.98
CA LYS A 61 2.60 -12.67 -3.99
C LYS A 61 3.75 -12.44 -3.04
N ILE A 62 3.91 -11.20 -2.57
CA ILE A 62 4.93 -10.85 -1.59
C ILE A 62 4.29 -10.31 -0.31
N ALA A 63 4.88 -10.65 0.83
CA ALA A 63 4.60 -10.08 2.14
C ALA A 63 5.91 -9.69 2.82
N LEU A 64 5.82 -8.77 3.78
CA LEU A 64 6.98 -8.25 4.50
C LEU A 64 6.90 -8.65 5.98
N VAL A 65 8.02 -9.04 6.57
CA VAL A 65 8.16 -9.18 8.03
C VAL A 65 9.11 -8.10 8.51
N THR A 66 8.61 -7.13 9.26
CA THR A 66 9.42 -6.03 9.80
C THR A 66 8.72 -5.39 10.99
N SER A 67 9.51 -4.81 11.90
CA SER A 67 9.02 -3.97 12.99
C SER A 67 9.38 -2.49 12.79
N ASP A 68 10.02 -2.14 11.67
CA ASP A 68 10.40 -0.77 11.35
C ASP A 68 9.15 0.04 10.92
N PRO A 69 8.74 1.07 11.68
CA PRO A 69 7.53 1.82 11.40
C PRO A 69 7.57 2.53 10.03
N VAL A 70 8.75 2.98 9.58
CA VAL A 70 8.90 3.65 8.29
C VAL A 70 8.64 2.67 7.15
N VAL A 71 9.08 1.42 7.32
CA VAL A 71 8.87 0.36 6.34
C VAL A 71 7.42 -0.11 6.34
N CYS A 72 6.79 -0.19 7.52
CA CYS A 72 5.37 -0.48 7.68
C CYS A 72 4.50 0.55 6.95
N ASP A 73 4.72 1.85 7.17
CA ASP A 73 3.96 2.93 6.55
C ASP A 73 4.07 2.88 5.02
N HIS A 74 5.28 2.68 4.52
CA HIS A 74 5.50 2.53 3.08
C HIS A 74 4.80 1.28 2.53
N ALA A 75 4.90 0.14 3.20
CA ALA A 75 4.28 -1.09 2.74
C ALA A 75 2.74 -1.01 2.75
N GLU A 76 2.15 -0.37 3.76
CA GLU A 76 0.71 -0.13 3.84
C GLU A 76 0.23 0.77 2.69
N ALA A 77 0.94 1.88 2.42
CA ALA A 77 0.65 2.77 1.30
C ALA A 77 0.66 2.05 -0.06
N LEU A 78 1.42 0.96 -0.16
CA LEU A 78 1.58 0.16 -1.38
C LEU A 78 0.66 -1.05 -1.46
N GLY A 79 -0.15 -1.28 -0.44
CA GLY A 79 -1.03 -2.44 -0.42
C GLY A 79 -0.26 -3.76 -0.21
N ILE A 80 0.91 -3.71 0.43
CA ILE A 80 1.71 -4.90 0.76
C ILE A 80 1.33 -5.36 2.17
N PRO A 81 1.02 -6.66 2.39
CA PRO A 81 0.81 -7.17 3.74
C PRO A 81 2.13 -7.17 4.53
N VAL A 82 2.07 -6.62 5.75
CA VAL A 82 3.18 -6.60 6.71
C VAL A 82 2.81 -7.42 7.94
N PHE A 83 3.77 -8.17 8.45
CA PHE A 83 3.66 -9.00 9.64
C PHE A 83 4.77 -8.67 10.62
N ASP A 84 4.50 -8.82 11.91
CA ASP A 84 5.51 -8.60 12.96
C ASP A 84 6.47 -9.79 13.11
N SER A 85 6.07 -10.97 12.61
CA SER A 85 6.84 -12.21 12.72
C SER A 85 6.47 -13.18 11.60
N ILE A 86 7.35 -14.16 11.35
CA ILE A 86 7.10 -15.24 10.38
C ILE A 86 5.89 -16.06 10.82
N ASP A 87 5.75 -16.36 12.12
CA ASP A 87 4.59 -17.07 12.63
C ASP A 87 3.26 -16.35 12.33
N ASP A 88 3.26 -15.01 12.38
CA ASP A 88 2.06 -14.20 12.09
C ASP A 88 1.65 -14.30 10.61
N SER A 89 2.60 -14.48 9.69
CA SER A 89 2.31 -14.63 8.26
C SER A 89 1.61 -15.93 7.91
N HIS A 90 1.76 -16.96 8.74
CA HIS A 90 1.07 -18.24 8.60
C HIS A 90 -0.36 -18.18 9.15
N LEU A 91 -0.56 -17.42 10.23
CA LEU A 91 -1.84 -17.31 10.93
C LEU A 91 -2.80 -16.34 10.25
N ARG A 92 -2.26 -15.29 9.61
CA ARG A 92 -3.06 -14.21 9.03
C ARG A 92 -3.14 -14.28 7.51
N PRO A 93 -4.28 -13.89 6.92
CA PRO A 93 -4.40 -13.84 5.47
C PRO A 93 -3.48 -12.75 4.89
N TRP A 94 -2.85 -13.05 3.74
CA TRP A 94 -2.04 -12.09 2.96
C TRP A 94 -2.95 -11.09 2.22
N ARG A 95 -3.77 -10.37 2.98
CA ARG A 95 -4.60 -9.28 2.50
C ARG A 95 -4.00 -8.02 3.09
N SER A 96 -3.53 -7.13 2.24
CA SER A 96 -3.26 -5.78 2.70
C SER A 96 -4.56 -5.13 3.16
N ARG A 97 -4.48 -4.45 4.31
CA ARG A 97 -5.48 -3.50 4.74
C ARG A 97 -5.47 -2.36 3.73
N ARG A 98 -6.25 -2.48 2.65
CA ARG A 98 -6.59 -1.29 1.87
C ARG A 98 -7.30 -0.37 2.84
N VAL A 99 -6.65 0.70 3.26
CA VAL A 99 -7.34 1.85 3.82
C VAL A 99 -8.29 2.28 2.72
N VAL A 100 -9.56 1.91 2.85
CA VAL A 100 -10.61 2.51 2.04
C VAL A 100 -10.56 3.97 2.48
N PRO A 101 -10.14 4.93 1.63
CA PRO A 101 -10.27 6.34 1.99
C PRO A 101 -11.73 6.52 2.38
N PRO A 102 -12.04 7.16 3.53
CA PRO A 102 -13.38 7.17 4.09
C PRO A 102 -14.32 7.53 2.96
N ALA A 103 -15.12 6.53 2.53
CA ALA A 103 -16.12 6.73 1.51
C ALA A 103 -16.90 7.93 2.01
N ARG A 104 -16.97 9.01 1.21
CA ARG A 104 -17.77 10.19 1.56
C ARG A 104 -19.14 9.64 1.92
N LEU A 105 -19.43 9.55 3.22
CA LEU A 105 -20.72 9.08 3.68
C LEU A 105 -21.71 10.02 3.01
N PRO A 106 -22.64 9.54 2.17
CA PRO A 106 -23.71 10.41 1.70
C PRO A 106 -24.37 10.94 2.96
N GLY A 107 -24.31 12.27 3.12
CA GLY A 107 -24.68 12.96 4.34
C GLY A 107 -25.97 12.36 4.87
N LYS A 108 -25.89 11.78 6.07
CA LYS A 108 -27.06 11.37 6.84
C LYS A 108 -27.97 12.58 6.86
N GLY A 109 -29.12 12.46 6.20
CA GLY A 109 -30.10 13.52 6.12
C GLY A 109 -30.32 14.09 7.51
N MET A 110 -29.99 15.36 7.67
CA MET A 110 -30.44 16.13 8.82
C MET A 110 -31.97 15.98 8.83
N PRO A 111 -32.62 15.52 9.91
CA PRO A 111 -34.05 15.70 10.01
C PRO A 111 -34.31 17.21 9.94
N ALA A 112 -35.19 17.62 9.03
CA ALA A 112 -35.60 19.01 8.90
C ALA A 112 -36.06 19.52 10.28
N PRO A 113 -35.51 20.62 10.81
CA PRO A 113 -36.15 21.31 11.91
C PRO A 113 -37.47 21.89 11.36
N ALA A 114 -38.57 21.40 11.92
CA ALA A 114 -39.90 21.93 11.70
C ALA A 114 -39.91 23.43 12.05
N ASP A 115 -40.53 24.21 11.16
CA ASP A 115 -41.10 25.53 11.36
C ASP A 115 -40.28 26.53 12.18
N SER A 116 -39.53 27.38 11.48
CA SER A 116 -39.39 28.80 11.86
C SER A 116 -39.01 29.62 10.63
N ASP A 117 -39.93 30.52 10.29
CA ASP A 117 -39.81 31.64 9.38
C ASP A 117 -38.51 32.44 9.57
N ASP A 118 -38.13 33.15 8.50
CA ASP A 118 -37.17 34.27 8.46
C ASP A 118 -35.65 33.97 8.30
N ALA A 119 -35.20 33.85 7.04
CA ALA A 119 -34.09 34.64 6.45
C ALA A 119 -33.68 34.11 5.05
N PRO A 120 -33.38 34.98 4.06
CA PRO A 120 -33.07 34.56 2.69
C PRO A 120 -31.62 34.05 2.56
N ILE A 121 -31.48 32.79 2.15
CA ILE A 121 -30.19 32.20 1.78
C ILE A 121 -29.77 32.77 0.41
N VAL A 122 -28.74 33.62 0.43
CA VAL A 122 -28.02 34.10 -0.75
C VAL A 122 -27.50 32.91 -1.55
N ALA A 123 -27.95 32.79 -2.80
CA ALA A 123 -27.54 31.76 -3.74
C ALA A 123 -26.06 31.95 -4.14
N LEU A 124 -25.20 31.00 -3.77
CA LEU A 124 -23.85 30.92 -4.35
C LEU A 124 -23.87 30.05 -5.62
N PRO A 125 -23.29 30.53 -6.74
CA PRO A 125 -23.42 29.89 -8.04
C PRO A 125 -22.54 28.64 -8.19
N ARG A 126 -23.10 27.62 -8.85
CA ARG A 126 -22.37 26.44 -9.35
C ARG A 126 -21.53 26.86 -10.56
N TRP A 127 -20.21 26.79 -10.44
CA TRP A 127 -19.30 26.92 -11.59
C TRP A 127 -18.45 25.66 -11.76
N LYS A 128 -18.57 25.09 -12.97
CA LYS A 128 -17.90 23.90 -13.51
C LYS A 128 -16.63 24.36 -14.24
N TRP A 129 -15.53 23.60 -14.14
CA TRP A 129 -14.47 23.54 -15.16
C TRP A 129 -14.31 22.05 -15.48
N THR A 130 -14.93 21.52 -16.52
CA THR A 130 -14.72 21.73 -17.96
C THR A 130 -13.36 21.20 -18.41
N GLN A 131 -13.47 20.16 -19.24
CA GLN A 131 -12.44 19.38 -19.91
C GLN A 131 -11.53 20.26 -20.78
N HIS A 132 -10.23 19.96 -20.82
CA HIS A 132 -9.36 20.36 -21.91
C HIS A 132 -9.42 19.28 -23.02
N PRO A 133 -9.94 19.59 -24.22
CA PRO A 133 -9.83 18.70 -25.37
C PRO A 133 -8.45 18.80 -26.00
N ALA A 134 -7.89 17.64 -26.31
CA ALA A 134 -6.75 17.47 -27.19
C ALA A 134 -7.06 18.00 -28.59
N VAL A 135 -6.13 18.75 -29.18
CA VAL A 135 -6.10 18.99 -30.62
C VAL A 135 -4.67 18.70 -31.10
N ARG A 136 -4.58 17.68 -31.95
CA ARG A 136 -3.49 17.45 -32.91
C ARG A 136 -3.48 18.60 -33.91
N LEU A 137 -2.29 19.01 -34.33
CA LEU A 137 -1.94 19.25 -35.73
C LEU A 137 -0.43 19.06 -35.88
#